data_AF-A0A2T0FFF4-F1
#
_entry.id   AF-A0A2T0FFF4-F1
#
_cell.length_a   1.000
_cell.length_b   1.000
_cell.length_c   1.000
_cell.angle_alpha   90.00
_cell.angle_beta   90.00
_cell.angle_gamma   90.00
#
_symmetry.space_group_name_H-M   'P 1'
#
loop_
_entity.id
_entity.type
_entity.pdbx_description
1 polymer ?
#
loop_
_entity_poly.entity_id
_entity_poly.type
_entity_poly.pdbx_seq_one_letter_code
_entity_poly.pdbx_strand_id
1 'polypeptide(L)'
;MQVALKNFEATISQKGRYTHNEQQTLRNIFNAPSAATVEEPSTLQPLAETERSAHQLLGSLGRNYPREYFDPSLMILLADHLAKSKRITFCSIDCEFFERTPSLITEIGLSVVEIDRIKPFCLPPIRNYHLVRKEGFEKTRNFKYVPDHRGYSATATSVTLPMERNREHFKEILEYWINRSKSRDSFFVYVGHGVLQDMDVLRKNEFYLPANYVLDTSILWCYPLQKYQVSLFDIMTEMGLQQRFLHNGVNDAYITLQAAVNLTDPVFREDNSMWDYMALLNHHDAFLKLDQDLKLYLSTNTLKHRVYQPRFNKLERSKRGSREYYLNSPDPIASEKVEMFCFKVFEHIGSDKFREELEDFKKKSLPDLFETKLTT
;
A
#
# COMPACT_ATOMS: atom_id res chain seq x y z
N MET A 1 32.69 21.37 -5.43
CA MET A 1 31.94 22.58 -4.99
C MET A 1 32.10 23.76 -5.96
N GLN A 2 33.30 24.28 -6.21
CA GLN A 2 33.50 25.42 -7.13
C GLN A 2 32.99 25.18 -8.56
N VAL A 3 33.10 23.95 -9.08
CA VAL A 3 32.54 23.57 -10.39
C VAL A 3 31.01 23.57 -10.39
N ALA A 4 30.38 23.13 -9.29
CA ALA A 4 28.93 23.15 -9.14
C ALA A 4 28.41 24.60 -9.04
N LEU A 5 29.15 25.48 -8.35
CA LEU A 5 28.83 26.90 -8.28
C LEU A 5 28.91 27.57 -9.66
N LYS A 6 29.95 27.28 -10.44
CA LYS A 6 30.13 27.81 -11.80
C LYS A 6 29.03 27.35 -12.76
N ASN A 7 28.62 26.09 -12.68
CA ASN A 7 27.54 25.53 -13.51
C ASN A 7 26.17 26.10 -13.10
N PHE A 8 25.97 26.35 -11.81
CA PHE A 8 24.76 26.96 -11.28
C PHE A 8 24.63 28.44 -11.71
N GLU A 9 25.71 29.22 -11.62
CA GLU A 9 25.76 30.60 -12.11
C GLU A 9 25.49 30.70 -13.62
N ALA A 10 26.05 29.78 -14.40
CA ALA A 10 25.78 29.69 -15.84
C ALA A 10 24.31 29.37 -16.15
N THR A 11 23.68 28.54 -15.31
CA THR A 11 22.25 28.17 -15.44
C THR A 11 21.33 29.33 -15.07
N ILE A 12 21.68 30.10 -14.02
CA ILE A 12 20.97 31.33 -13.63
C ILE A 12 21.05 32.38 -14.75
N SER A 13 22.19 32.48 -15.44
CA SER A 13 22.35 33.47 -16.52
C SER A 13 21.54 33.15 -17.78
N GLN A 14 21.17 31.88 -18.01
CA GLN A 14 20.40 31.45 -19.18
C GLN A 14 18.87 31.49 -18.97
N LYS A 15 18.37 31.42 -17.74
CA LYS A 15 16.94 31.43 -17.44
C LYS A 15 16.55 32.78 -16.83
N GLY A 16 15.92 33.63 -17.63
CA GLY A 16 15.57 35.00 -17.27
C GLY A 16 14.76 35.14 -15.96
N ARG A 17 15.25 36.06 -15.13
CA ARG A 17 14.63 36.81 -14.01
C ARG A 17 14.07 36.01 -12.83
N TYR A 18 14.98 35.60 -11.94
CA TYR A 18 14.70 35.58 -10.50
C TYR A 18 14.57 37.01 -9.96
N THR A 19 13.65 37.22 -9.03
CA THR A 19 13.51 38.48 -8.29
C THR A 19 14.76 38.76 -7.45
N HIS A 20 14.99 40.03 -7.10
CA HIS A 20 16.13 40.43 -6.28
C HIS A 20 16.21 39.67 -4.95
N ASN A 21 15.05 39.40 -4.33
CA ASN A 21 14.97 38.64 -3.08
C ASN A 21 15.37 37.17 -3.26
N GLU A 22 14.98 36.51 -4.35
CA GLU A 22 15.36 35.12 -4.62
C GLU A 22 16.86 35.00 -4.87
N GLN A 23 17.46 35.96 -5.57
CA GLN A 23 18.91 36.01 -5.76
C GLN A 23 19.66 36.22 -4.44
N GLN A 24 19.11 37.03 -3.53
CA GLN A 24 19.71 37.32 -2.24
C GLN A 24 19.63 36.12 -1.28
N THR A 25 18.48 35.43 -1.22
CA THR A 25 18.30 34.22 -0.43
C THR A 25 19.25 33.11 -0.86
N LEU A 26 19.38 32.89 -2.18
CA LEU A 26 20.30 31.88 -2.70
C LEU A 26 21.77 32.21 -2.39
N ARG A 27 22.17 33.48 -2.52
CA ARG A 27 23.53 33.91 -2.12
C ARG A 27 23.80 33.70 -0.64
N ASN A 28 22.82 33.89 0.23
CA ASN A 28 22.97 33.69 1.67
C ASN A 28 23.14 32.20 2.03
N ILE A 29 22.46 31.30 1.31
CA ILE A 29 22.62 29.84 1.48
C ILE A 29 24.04 29.40 1.10
N PHE A 30 24.58 29.92 0.00
CA PHE A 30 25.92 29.52 -0.48
C PHE A 30 27.08 30.22 0.23
N ASN A 31 26.86 31.39 0.83
CA ASN A 31 27.87 32.13 1.59
C ASN A 31 27.80 31.86 3.10
N ALA A 32 26.92 30.97 3.56
CA ALA A 32 26.91 30.53 4.94
C ALA A 32 28.28 29.91 5.29
N PRO A 33 29.00 30.41 6.31
CA PRO A 33 30.31 29.89 6.66
C PRO A 33 30.20 28.41 6.99
N SER A 34 31.11 27.61 6.42
CA SER A 34 31.29 26.20 6.77
C SER A 34 31.40 26.10 8.29
N ALA A 35 30.34 25.60 8.92
CA ALA A 35 30.35 25.35 10.35
C ALA A 35 31.43 24.31 10.64
N ALA A 36 32.48 24.77 11.31
CA ALA A 36 33.52 23.96 11.89
C ALA A 36 32.90 23.01 12.93
N THR A 37 33.33 21.75 12.88
CA THR A 37 33.35 20.76 13.98
C THR A 37 32.29 20.93 15.06
N VAL A 38 31.10 20.40 14.79
CA VAL A 38 30.14 20.01 15.82
C VAL A 38 30.33 18.50 16.02
N GLU A 39 30.66 18.08 17.24
CA GLU A 39 30.66 16.67 17.62
C GLU A 39 29.29 16.06 17.30
N GLU A 40 29.25 14.96 16.54
CA GLU A 40 28.01 14.26 16.20
C GLU A 40 27.30 13.82 17.50
N PRO A 41 26.05 14.24 17.74
CA PRO A 41 25.24 13.63 18.78
C PRO A 41 24.92 12.20 18.37
N SER A 42 25.02 11.27 19.32
CA SER A 42 24.70 9.84 19.19
C SER A 42 23.20 9.54 18.98
N THR A 43 22.50 10.37 18.20
CA THR A 43 21.04 10.34 17.99
C THR A 43 20.60 9.55 16.75
N LEU A 44 21.48 8.73 16.17
CA LEU A 44 21.10 7.77 15.12
C LEU A 44 20.49 6.45 15.67
N GLN A 45 20.57 6.20 16.98
CA GLN A 45 19.97 5.00 17.59
C GLN A 45 18.42 5.01 17.64
N PRO A 46 17.73 6.13 17.94
CA PRO A 46 16.26 6.17 17.98
C PRO A 46 15.61 5.88 16.62
N LEU A 47 16.19 6.35 15.51
CA LEU A 47 15.65 6.09 14.18
C LEU A 47 15.76 4.60 13.82
N ALA A 48 16.91 3.99 14.08
CA ALA A 48 17.13 2.57 13.81
C ALA A 48 16.26 1.65 14.69
N GLU A 49 15.97 2.04 15.93
CA GLU A 49 15.05 1.31 16.82
C GLU A 49 13.57 1.49 16.42
N THR A 50 13.21 2.67 15.93
CA THR A 50 11.87 2.96 15.39
C THR A 50 11.63 2.18 14.09
N GLU A 51 12.62 2.13 13.19
CA GLU A 51 12.56 1.31 11.98
C GLU A 51 12.47 -0.19 12.31
N ARG A 52 13.27 -0.69 13.26
CA ARG A 52 13.19 -2.10 13.73
C ARG A 52 11.83 -2.42 14.37
N SER A 53 11.24 -1.48 15.10
CA SER A 53 9.92 -1.64 15.70
C SER A 53 8.81 -1.68 14.66
N ALA A 54 8.85 -0.79 13.66
CA ALA A 54 7.95 -0.81 12.51
C ALA A 54 8.12 -2.09 11.67
N HIS A 55 9.36 -2.57 11.49
CA HIS A 55 9.66 -3.86 10.84
C HIS A 55 9.01 -5.05 11.56
N GLN A 56 9.10 -5.11 12.89
CA GLN A 56 8.47 -6.17 13.69
C GLN A 56 6.95 -6.06 13.65
N LEU A 57 6.39 -4.85 13.67
CA LEU A 57 4.96 -4.63 13.59
C LEU A 57 4.40 -5.02 12.22
N LEU A 58 4.96 -4.50 11.13
CA LEU A 58 4.55 -4.84 9.76
C LEU A 58 4.68 -6.37 9.51
N GLY A 59 5.74 -7.00 10.02
CA GLY A 59 5.95 -8.45 9.91
C GLY A 59 5.04 -9.32 10.77
N SER A 60 4.44 -8.77 11.83
CA SER A 60 3.41 -9.45 12.63
C SER A 60 2.02 -9.24 12.03
N LEU A 61 1.75 -8.05 11.49
CA LEU A 61 0.54 -7.69 10.77
C LEU A 61 0.30 -8.55 9.52
N GLY A 62 1.34 -8.82 8.72
CA GLY A 62 1.24 -9.64 7.51
C GLY A 62 0.83 -11.11 7.72
N ARG A 63 0.81 -11.62 8.96
CA ARG A 63 0.57 -13.05 9.24
C ARG A 63 -0.89 -13.44 9.49
N ASN A 64 -1.78 -12.49 9.83
CA ASN A 64 -3.18 -12.79 10.17
C ASN A 64 -4.12 -11.61 9.89
N TYR A 65 -3.95 -10.88 8.79
CA TYR A 65 -4.79 -9.70 8.52
C TYR A 65 -6.26 -10.09 8.26
N PRO A 66 -7.20 -9.77 9.17
CA PRO A 66 -8.62 -9.90 8.88
C PRO A 66 -9.00 -8.79 7.88
N ARG A 67 -9.93 -9.08 6.97
CA ARG A 67 -10.46 -8.15 5.95
C ARG A 67 -10.87 -6.78 6.52
N GLU A 68 -11.22 -6.76 7.80
CA GLU A 68 -11.73 -5.60 8.55
C GLU A 68 -10.65 -4.58 8.93
N TYR A 69 -9.36 -4.87 8.68
CA TYR A 69 -8.25 -3.97 9.04
C TYR A 69 -7.41 -3.53 7.83
N PHE A 70 -7.91 -3.66 6.61
CA PHE A 70 -7.18 -3.20 5.42
C PHE A 70 -7.22 -1.67 5.33
N ASP A 71 -6.40 -1.02 6.17
CA ASP A 71 -6.23 0.42 6.23
C ASP A 71 -5.32 0.88 5.09
N PRO A 72 -5.82 1.69 4.14
CA PRO A 72 -5.02 2.24 3.05
C PRO A 72 -3.75 2.97 3.53
N SER A 73 -3.78 3.60 4.71
CA SER A 73 -2.64 4.32 5.28
C SER A 73 -1.49 3.37 5.59
N LEU A 74 -1.81 2.19 6.14
CA LEU A 74 -0.82 1.13 6.39
C LEU A 74 -0.24 0.58 5.10
N MET A 75 -1.03 0.54 4.03
CA MET A 75 -0.56 0.12 2.71
C MET A 75 0.49 1.08 2.15
N ILE A 76 0.27 2.38 2.30
CA ILE A 76 1.21 3.41 1.87
C ILE A 76 2.50 3.36 2.70
N LEU A 77 2.38 3.16 4.01
CA LEU A 77 3.54 2.97 4.89
C LEU A 77 4.33 1.71 4.53
N LEU A 78 3.65 0.61 4.23
CA LEU A 78 4.29 -0.61 3.75
C LEU A 78 5.00 -0.37 2.40
N ALA A 79 4.39 0.35 1.46
CA ALA A 79 5.02 0.67 0.19
C ALA A 79 6.28 1.54 0.36
N ASP A 80 6.25 2.54 1.25
CA ASP A 80 7.43 3.36 1.60
C ASP A 80 8.53 2.52 2.26
N HIS A 81 8.14 1.65 3.18
CA HIS A 81 9.04 0.72 3.83
C HIS A 81 9.74 -0.23 2.84
N LEU A 82 8.97 -0.77 1.91
CA LEU A 82 9.45 -1.60 0.82
C LEU A 82 10.36 -0.78 -0.11
N ALA A 83 10.03 0.47 -0.42
CA ALA A 83 10.88 1.34 -1.23
C ALA A 83 12.32 1.49 -0.67
N LYS A 84 12.45 1.51 0.66
CA LYS A 84 13.73 1.61 1.39
C LYS A 84 14.43 0.26 1.57
N SER A 85 13.72 -0.84 1.34
CA SER A 85 14.25 -2.20 1.55
C SER A 85 15.27 -2.57 0.46
N LYS A 86 16.39 -3.18 0.89
CA LYS A 86 17.47 -3.59 -0.03
C LYS A 86 17.03 -4.66 -1.03
N ARG A 87 16.18 -5.60 -0.56
CA ARG A 87 15.74 -6.75 -1.34
C ARG A 87 14.27 -7.04 -1.11
N ILE A 88 13.55 -7.21 -2.22
CA ILE A 88 12.12 -7.47 -2.23
C ILE A 88 11.82 -8.44 -3.34
N THR A 89 10.94 -9.40 -3.07
CA THR A 89 10.34 -10.28 -4.05
C THR A 89 8.86 -9.93 -4.13
N PHE A 90 8.45 -9.31 -5.22
CA PHE A 90 7.04 -9.09 -5.52
C PHE A 90 6.50 -10.28 -6.31
N CYS A 91 5.34 -10.79 -5.89
CA CYS A 91 4.59 -11.85 -6.56
C CYS A 91 3.18 -11.33 -6.84
N SER A 92 2.95 -10.87 -8.07
CA SER A 92 1.62 -10.46 -8.50
C SER A 92 0.76 -11.66 -8.82
N ILE A 93 -0.48 -11.64 -8.34
CA ILE A 93 -1.49 -12.67 -8.55
C ILE A 93 -2.71 -12.01 -9.16
N ASP A 94 -3.25 -12.63 -10.21
CA ASP A 94 -4.53 -12.26 -10.80
C ASP A 94 -5.30 -13.53 -11.19
N CYS A 95 -6.60 -13.58 -10.89
CA CYS A 95 -7.45 -14.73 -11.19
C CYS A 95 -8.56 -14.33 -12.15
N GLU A 96 -8.74 -15.12 -13.21
CA GLU A 96 -9.89 -14.98 -14.10
C GLU A 96 -11.00 -15.93 -13.69
N PHE A 97 -12.23 -15.42 -13.67
CA PHE A 97 -13.40 -16.17 -13.22
C PHE A 97 -14.40 -16.36 -14.36
N PHE A 98 -15.17 -17.45 -14.29
CA PHE A 98 -16.26 -17.65 -15.23
C PHE A 98 -17.40 -16.66 -14.95
N GLU A 99 -17.82 -15.90 -15.96
CA GLU A 99 -18.78 -14.80 -15.84
C GLU A 99 -20.16 -15.22 -15.27
N ARG A 100 -20.55 -16.50 -15.42
CA ARG A 100 -21.82 -17.03 -14.89
C ARG A 100 -21.69 -17.66 -13.51
N THR A 101 -20.46 -17.90 -13.06
CA THR A 101 -20.18 -18.52 -11.77
C THR A 101 -18.87 -17.92 -11.24
N PRO A 102 -18.92 -16.74 -10.62
CA PRO A 102 -17.72 -16.00 -10.21
C PRO A 102 -16.81 -16.71 -9.19
N SER A 103 -17.29 -17.77 -8.54
CA SER A 103 -16.47 -18.62 -7.68
C SER A 103 -15.60 -19.63 -8.46
N LEU A 104 -15.86 -19.78 -9.76
CA LEU A 104 -15.22 -20.74 -10.63
C LEU A 104 -13.99 -20.10 -11.29
N ILE A 105 -12.82 -20.38 -10.73
CA ILE A 105 -11.54 -19.98 -11.33
C ILE A 105 -11.38 -20.68 -12.69
N THR A 106 -11.01 -19.90 -13.70
CA THR A 106 -10.70 -20.39 -15.04
C THR A 106 -9.21 -20.28 -15.35
N GLU A 107 -8.55 -19.25 -14.84
CA GLU A 107 -7.11 -19.00 -15.03
C GLU A 107 -6.53 -18.37 -13.79
N ILE A 108 -5.23 -18.60 -13.57
CA ILE A 108 -4.43 -17.95 -12.54
C ILE A 108 -3.15 -17.46 -13.21
N GLY A 109 -2.94 -16.15 -13.14
CA GLY A 109 -1.68 -15.51 -13.50
C GLY A 109 -0.81 -15.27 -12.29
N LEU A 110 0.47 -15.58 -12.44
CA LEU A 110 1.51 -15.22 -11.48
C LEU A 110 2.63 -14.51 -12.20
N SER A 111 3.08 -13.38 -11.67
CA SER A 111 4.26 -12.67 -12.15
C SER A 111 5.16 -12.33 -10.99
N VAL A 112 6.41 -12.78 -11.03
CA VAL A 112 7.35 -12.66 -9.90
C VAL A 112 8.59 -11.90 -10.32
N VAL A 113 9.00 -10.93 -9.51
CA VAL A 113 10.23 -10.17 -9.71
C VAL A 113 10.99 -10.04 -8.40
N GLU A 114 12.30 -10.29 -8.47
CA GLU A 114 13.23 -10.02 -7.37
C GLU A 114 13.93 -8.69 -7.64
N ILE A 115 13.66 -7.69 -6.81
CA ILE A 115 14.35 -6.40 -6.83
C ILE A 115 15.52 -6.48 -5.85
N ASP A 116 16.72 -6.25 -6.35
CA ASP A 116 17.94 -6.13 -5.55
C ASP A 116 18.50 -4.72 -5.76
N ARG A 117 18.11 -3.78 -4.89
CA ARG A 117 18.47 -2.35 -5.01
C ARG A 117 19.97 -2.07 -4.82
N ILE A 118 20.74 -3.10 -4.44
CA ILE A 118 22.20 -3.05 -4.34
C ILE A 118 22.85 -3.12 -5.73
N LYS A 119 22.16 -3.69 -6.72
CA LYS A 119 22.70 -3.88 -8.08
C LYS A 119 22.26 -2.73 -8.99
N PRO A 120 23.18 -2.16 -9.79
CA PRO A 120 22.84 -1.08 -10.72
C PRO A 120 21.85 -1.52 -11.80
N PHE A 121 21.00 -0.57 -12.21
CA PHE A 121 19.92 -0.59 -13.20
C PHE A 121 20.08 -1.60 -14.35
N CYS A 122 19.57 -2.81 -14.15
CA CYS A 122 18.92 -3.57 -15.22
C CYS A 122 17.52 -3.92 -14.73
N LEU A 123 16.52 -3.88 -15.63
CA LEU A 123 15.19 -4.33 -15.29
C LEU A 123 15.30 -5.79 -14.83
N PRO A 124 14.95 -6.11 -13.57
CA PRO A 124 15.07 -7.47 -13.08
C PRO A 124 14.18 -8.39 -13.92
N PRO A 125 14.66 -9.60 -14.28
CA PRO A 125 13.88 -10.51 -15.11
C PRO A 125 12.62 -10.91 -14.36
N ILE A 126 11.47 -10.62 -14.98
CA ILE A 126 10.16 -11.02 -14.46
C ILE A 126 9.88 -12.47 -14.89
N ARG A 127 9.45 -13.30 -13.95
CA ARG A 127 9.07 -14.70 -14.19
C ARG A 127 7.56 -14.82 -14.16
N ASN A 128 6.99 -15.28 -15.27
CA ASN A 128 5.56 -15.35 -15.48
C ASN A 128 5.10 -16.81 -15.53
N TYR A 129 3.98 -17.10 -14.87
CA TYR A 129 3.35 -18.42 -14.86
C TYR A 129 1.86 -18.25 -15.13
N HIS A 130 1.33 -19.05 -16.06
CA HIS A 130 -0.07 -18.99 -16.44
C HIS A 130 -0.70 -20.36 -16.30
N LEU A 131 -1.52 -20.53 -15.28
CA LEU A 131 -2.17 -21.79 -14.97
C LEU A 131 -3.61 -21.73 -15.46
N VAL A 132 -3.96 -22.60 -16.37
CA VAL A 132 -5.29 -22.62 -16.99
C VAL A 132 -6.02 -23.89 -16.57
N ARG A 133 -7.27 -23.73 -16.17
CA ARG A 133 -8.09 -24.85 -15.73
C ARG A 133 -8.56 -25.68 -16.94
N LYS A 134 -8.29 -26.98 -16.91
CA LYS A 134 -8.69 -27.93 -17.96
C LYS A 134 -10.17 -28.31 -17.92
N GLU A 135 -10.80 -28.40 -16.74
CA GLU A 135 -12.18 -28.89 -16.66
C GLU A 135 -13.16 -27.90 -17.28
N GLY A 136 -13.99 -28.40 -18.20
CA GLY A 136 -15.00 -27.58 -18.84
C GLY A 136 -14.43 -26.43 -19.67
N PHE A 137 -13.16 -26.51 -20.09
CA PHE A 137 -12.43 -25.45 -20.79
C PHE A 137 -13.26 -24.75 -21.88
N GLU A 138 -13.93 -25.53 -22.75
CA GLU A 138 -14.78 -24.98 -23.82
C GLU A 138 -16.13 -24.42 -23.35
N LYS A 139 -16.61 -24.87 -22.19
CA LYS A 139 -17.92 -24.48 -21.62
C LYS A 139 -17.82 -23.28 -20.68
N THR A 140 -16.61 -22.93 -20.22
CA THR A 140 -16.34 -21.87 -19.23
C THR A 140 -15.61 -20.69 -19.83
N ARG A 141 -15.87 -20.39 -21.11
CA ARG A 141 -15.32 -19.21 -21.79
C ARG A 141 -16.17 -17.97 -21.52
N ASN A 142 -15.52 -16.83 -21.35
CA ASN A 142 -16.17 -15.54 -21.14
C ASN A 142 -16.34 -14.82 -22.48
N PHE A 143 -17.55 -14.42 -22.83
CA PHE A 143 -17.79 -13.68 -24.08
C PHE A 143 -18.85 -12.59 -23.94
N LYS A 144 -19.65 -12.62 -22.87
CA LYS A 144 -20.81 -11.74 -22.74
C LYS A 144 -20.42 -10.39 -22.16
N TYR A 145 -19.54 -10.38 -21.16
CA TYR A 145 -19.17 -9.16 -20.43
C TYR A 145 -17.71 -8.76 -20.63
N VAL A 146 -16.82 -9.75 -20.77
CA VAL A 146 -15.39 -9.56 -21.01
C VAL A 146 -14.94 -10.42 -22.19
N PRO A 147 -14.00 -9.94 -23.03
CA PRO A 147 -13.39 -10.76 -24.08
C PRO A 147 -12.70 -12.02 -23.53
N ASP A 148 -12.76 -13.13 -24.28
CA ASP A 148 -12.00 -14.35 -23.96
C ASP A 148 -10.55 -14.20 -24.45
N HIS A 149 -9.67 -13.72 -23.58
CA HIS A 149 -8.24 -13.62 -23.88
C HIS A 149 -7.40 -14.75 -23.25
N ARG A 150 -8.03 -15.83 -22.78
CA ARG A 150 -7.37 -16.99 -22.17
C ARG A 150 -6.19 -17.53 -22.96
N GLY A 151 -6.32 -17.60 -24.29
CA GLY A 151 -5.30 -18.16 -25.18
C GLY A 151 -4.20 -17.19 -25.60
N TYR A 152 -4.23 -15.93 -25.16
CA TYR A 152 -3.40 -14.84 -25.68
C TYR A 152 -2.41 -14.31 -24.61
N SER A 153 -1.68 -15.23 -23.97
CA SER A 153 -0.58 -14.84 -23.09
C SER A 153 0.57 -14.24 -23.90
N ALA A 154 0.98 -13.01 -23.55
CA ALA A 154 2.10 -12.32 -24.19
C ALA A 154 3.44 -12.58 -23.49
N THR A 155 3.41 -13.11 -22.26
CA THR A 155 4.56 -13.09 -21.35
C THR A 155 4.97 -14.47 -20.83
N ALA A 156 4.13 -15.49 -21.04
CA ALA A 156 4.36 -16.87 -20.61
C ALA A 156 3.74 -17.89 -21.58
N THR A 157 4.16 -19.16 -21.46
CA THR A 157 3.41 -20.29 -22.03
C THR A 157 2.34 -20.74 -21.04
N SER A 158 1.10 -20.87 -21.51
CA SER A 158 -0.02 -21.35 -20.70
C SER A 158 0.11 -22.84 -20.40
N VAL A 159 -0.08 -23.21 -19.14
CA VAL A 159 -0.09 -24.60 -18.67
C VAL A 159 -1.52 -24.99 -18.35
N THR A 160 -2.12 -25.82 -19.21
CA THR A 160 -3.51 -26.26 -19.04
C THR A 160 -3.58 -27.60 -18.33
N LEU A 161 -4.01 -27.61 -17.07
CA LEU A 161 -4.06 -28.80 -16.22
C LEU A 161 -5.40 -28.90 -15.46
N PRO A 162 -5.75 -30.10 -14.96
CA PRO A 162 -6.84 -30.23 -13.99
C PRO A 162 -6.62 -29.32 -12.77
N MET A 163 -7.70 -28.85 -12.14
CA MET A 163 -7.65 -27.90 -11.01
C MET A 163 -6.78 -28.42 -9.86
N GLU A 164 -6.84 -29.71 -9.56
CA GLU A 164 -6.00 -30.33 -8.53
C GLU A 164 -4.50 -30.19 -8.82
N ARG A 165 -4.09 -30.42 -10.07
CA ARG A 165 -2.71 -30.23 -10.50
C ARG A 165 -2.31 -28.76 -10.54
N ASN A 166 -3.25 -27.86 -10.87
CA ASN A 166 -3.00 -26.43 -10.75
C ASN A 166 -2.73 -26.02 -9.30
N ARG A 167 -3.41 -26.59 -8.31
CA ARG A 167 -3.12 -26.33 -6.88
C ARG A 167 -1.72 -26.78 -6.48
N GLU A 168 -1.32 -27.99 -6.89
CA GLU A 168 0.03 -28.51 -6.64
C GLU A 168 1.09 -27.60 -7.27
N HIS A 169 0.91 -27.25 -8.54
CA HIS A 169 1.88 -26.43 -9.25
C HIS A 169 1.95 -24.99 -8.71
N PHE A 170 0.81 -24.39 -8.36
CA PHE A 170 0.75 -23.10 -7.68
C PHE A 170 1.50 -23.12 -6.35
N LYS A 171 1.33 -24.19 -5.55
CA LYS A 171 2.05 -24.39 -4.30
C LYS A 171 3.56 -24.45 -4.54
N GLU A 172 4.01 -25.27 -5.49
CA GLU A 172 5.44 -25.41 -5.82
C GLU A 172 6.07 -24.07 -6.22
N ILE A 173 5.38 -23.28 -7.06
CA ILE A 173 5.83 -21.95 -7.47
C ILE A 173 5.96 -21.03 -6.25
N LEU A 174 4.93 -20.93 -5.40
CA LEU A 174 4.97 -20.04 -4.25
C LEU A 174 6.01 -20.49 -3.21
N GLU A 175 6.10 -21.78 -2.89
CA GLU A 175 7.09 -22.29 -1.94
C GLU A 175 8.51 -22.01 -2.44
N TYR A 176 8.78 -22.19 -3.73
CA TYR A 176 10.06 -21.83 -4.33
C TYR A 176 10.42 -20.36 -4.08
N TRP A 177 9.52 -19.44 -4.44
CA TRP A 177 9.81 -18.00 -4.34
C TRP A 177 9.85 -17.50 -2.89
N ILE A 178 9.00 -18.02 -2.01
CA ILE A 178 9.02 -17.70 -0.58
C ILE A 178 10.33 -18.16 0.04
N ASN A 179 10.75 -19.42 -0.21
CA ASN A 179 11.99 -19.96 0.34
C ASN A 179 13.22 -19.25 -0.22
N ARG A 180 13.20 -18.94 -1.52
CA ARG A 180 14.24 -18.14 -2.16
C ARG A 180 14.35 -16.75 -1.54
N SER A 181 13.23 -16.07 -1.31
CA SER A 181 13.22 -14.74 -0.68
C SER A 181 13.81 -14.80 0.74
N LYS A 182 13.40 -15.78 1.55
CA LYS A 182 13.97 -16.02 2.89
C LYS A 182 15.48 -16.27 2.83
N SER A 183 15.96 -17.10 1.92
CA SER A 183 17.39 -17.42 1.78
C SER A 183 18.26 -16.21 1.41
N ARG A 184 17.65 -15.16 0.87
CA ARG A 184 18.33 -13.93 0.42
C ARG A 184 18.09 -12.75 1.34
N ASP A 185 17.45 -12.97 2.49
CA ASP A 185 17.02 -11.91 3.42
C ASP A 185 16.19 -10.84 2.71
N SER A 186 15.20 -11.32 1.93
CA SER A 186 14.30 -10.51 1.12
C SER A 186 12.87 -10.63 1.63
N PHE A 187 12.12 -9.53 1.59
CA PHE A 187 10.69 -9.56 1.80
C PHE A 187 10.01 -10.32 0.66
N PHE A 188 8.96 -11.07 0.98
CA PHE A 188 8.06 -11.66 -0.02
C PHE A 188 6.70 -11.00 0.11
N VAL A 189 6.22 -10.41 -0.99
CA VAL A 189 5.05 -9.54 -1.00
C VAL A 189 4.11 -9.97 -2.12
N TYR A 190 2.88 -10.32 -1.77
CA TYR A 190 1.81 -10.51 -2.76
C TYR A 190 1.39 -9.17 -3.31
N VAL A 191 1.12 -9.12 -4.61
CA VAL A 191 0.66 -7.92 -5.31
C VAL A 191 -0.59 -8.26 -6.09
N GLY A 192 -1.52 -7.31 -6.23
CA GLY A 192 -2.62 -7.44 -7.17
C GLY A 192 -3.39 -6.13 -7.33
N HIS A 193 -4.50 -6.18 -8.05
CA HIS A 193 -5.41 -5.05 -8.25
C HIS A 193 -6.79 -5.44 -7.73
N GLY A 194 -7.11 -5.06 -6.49
CA GLY A 194 -8.22 -5.70 -5.76
C GLY A 194 -7.84 -7.09 -5.22
N VAL A 195 -6.55 -7.28 -4.90
CA VAL A 195 -5.89 -8.58 -4.65
C VAL A 195 -6.59 -9.45 -3.59
N LEU A 196 -7.23 -8.83 -2.60
CA LEU A 196 -7.96 -9.56 -1.56
C LEU A 196 -9.06 -10.45 -2.13
N GLN A 197 -9.71 -10.01 -3.21
CA GLN A 197 -10.73 -10.80 -3.88
C GLN A 197 -10.14 -12.10 -4.43
N ASP A 198 -9.03 -12.01 -5.15
CA ASP A 198 -8.35 -13.18 -5.73
C ASP A 198 -7.85 -14.13 -4.65
N MET A 199 -7.20 -13.58 -3.62
CA MET A 199 -6.71 -14.37 -2.49
C MET A 199 -7.85 -15.11 -1.77
N ASP A 200 -9.00 -14.47 -1.59
CA ASP A 200 -10.15 -15.09 -0.95
C ASP A 200 -10.73 -16.24 -1.78
N VAL A 201 -10.81 -16.07 -3.11
CA VAL A 201 -11.30 -17.13 -3.99
C VAL A 201 -10.28 -18.27 -4.08
N LEU A 202 -8.98 -17.99 -4.14
CA LEU A 202 -7.92 -18.99 -4.09
C LEU A 202 -8.00 -19.84 -2.82
N ARG A 203 -8.12 -19.21 -1.64
CA ARG A 203 -8.27 -19.93 -0.36
C ARG A 203 -9.52 -20.79 -0.32
N LYS A 204 -10.66 -20.28 -0.80
CA LYS A 204 -11.92 -21.05 -0.88
C LYS A 204 -11.83 -22.25 -1.82
N ASN A 205 -10.95 -22.19 -2.81
CA ASN A 205 -10.66 -23.27 -3.74
C ASN A 205 -9.44 -24.11 -3.30
N GLU A 206 -9.02 -24.01 -2.02
CA GLU A 206 -7.99 -24.83 -1.39
C GLU A 206 -6.58 -24.65 -1.97
N PHE A 207 -6.29 -23.50 -2.58
CA PHE A 207 -4.93 -23.16 -3.00
C PHE A 207 -4.05 -22.84 -1.78
N TYR A 208 -2.79 -23.30 -1.84
CA TYR A 208 -1.77 -22.96 -0.84
C TYR A 208 -1.44 -21.47 -0.93
N LEU A 209 -1.82 -20.68 0.08
CA LEU A 209 -1.55 -19.25 0.10
C LEU A 209 -1.19 -18.80 1.53
N PRO A 210 0.07 -19.03 1.95
CA PRO A 210 0.53 -18.68 3.30
C PRO A 210 0.49 -17.17 3.48
N ALA A 211 0.28 -16.73 4.72
CA ALA A 211 0.23 -15.32 5.06
C ALA A 211 1.59 -14.65 4.84
N ASN A 212 1.59 -13.55 4.09
CA ASN A 212 2.73 -12.66 3.82
C ASN A 212 2.19 -11.24 3.62
N TYR A 213 3.10 -10.29 3.41
CA TYR A 213 2.75 -8.92 3.03
C TYR A 213 1.92 -8.90 1.75
N VAL A 214 1.01 -7.93 1.66
CA VAL A 214 0.11 -7.75 0.52
C VAL A 214 0.17 -6.28 0.11
N LEU A 215 0.32 -6.01 -1.18
CA LEU A 215 0.16 -4.71 -1.79
C LEU A 215 -1.00 -4.73 -2.78
N ASP A 216 -1.91 -3.77 -2.64
CA ASP A 216 -3.00 -3.58 -3.60
C ASP A 216 -2.76 -2.31 -4.40
N THR A 217 -2.50 -2.48 -5.70
CA THR A 217 -2.19 -1.37 -6.62
C THR A 217 -3.36 -0.39 -6.78
N SER A 218 -4.61 -0.87 -6.67
CA SER A 218 -5.79 0.00 -6.74
C SER A 218 -5.82 0.97 -5.57
N ILE A 219 -5.44 0.51 -4.37
CA ILE A 219 -5.42 1.31 -3.15
C ILE A 219 -4.22 2.25 -3.15
N LEU A 220 -3.04 1.73 -3.50
CA LEU A 220 -1.82 2.55 -3.61
C LEU A 220 -1.99 3.72 -4.59
N TRP A 221 -2.73 3.51 -5.68
CA TRP A 221 -3.03 4.55 -6.65
C TRP A 221 -4.12 5.51 -6.19
N CYS A 222 -5.25 4.98 -5.73
CA CYS A 222 -6.42 5.78 -5.39
C CYS A 222 -6.21 6.67 -4.16
N TYR A 223 -5.56 6.14 -3.13
CA TYR A 223 -5.55 6.78 -1.82
C TYR A 223 -4.84 8.14 -1.80
N PRO A 224 -3.60 8.29 -2.34
CA PRO A 224 -2.96 9.61 -2.42
C PRO A 224 -3.73 10.62 -3.29
N LEU A 225 -4.49 10.12 -4.26
CA LEU A 225 -5.26 10.93 -5.21
C LEU A 225 -6.70 11.21 -4.72
N GLN A 226 -7.09 10.72 -3.54
CA GLN A 226 -8.45 10.78 -3.00
C GLN A 226 -9.52 10.26 -3.98
N LYS A 227 -9.16 9.23 -4.77
CA LYS A 227 -10.08 8.56 -5.69
C LYS A 227 -10.76 7.37 -5.00
N TYR A 228 -11.99 7.06 -5.40
CA TYR A 228 -12.74 5.93 -4.83
C TYR A 228 -12.37 4.58 -5.44
N GLN A 229 -12.12 4.56 -6.75
CA GLN A 229 -11.82 3.36 -7.52
C GLN A 229 -11.07 3.75 -8.79
N VAL A 230 -10.21 2.86 -9.24
CA VAL A 230 -9.48 2.98 -10.50
C VAL A 230 -9.43 1.59 -11.12
N SER A 231 -9.57 1.48 -12.44
CA SER A 231 -9.34 0.20 -13.11
C SER A 231 -7.85 -0.01 -13.34
N LEU A 232 -7.45 -1.27 -13.56
CA LEU A 232 -6.09 -1.55 -14.01
C LEU A 232 -5.77 -0.79 -15.31
N PHE A 233 -6.74 -0.68 -16.22
CA PHE A 233 -6.61 0.08 -17.47
C PHE A 233 -6.21 1.54 -17.24
N ASP A 234 -6.85 2.20 -16.28
CA ASP A 234 -6.56 3.61 -15.99
C ASP A 234 -5.15 3.76 -15.41
N ILE A 235 -4.76 2.92 -14.44
CA ILE A 235 -3.39 2.94 -13.88
C ILE A 235 -2.35 2.76 -14.98
N MET A 236 -2.55 1.78 -15.86
CA MET A 236 -1.63 1.51 -16.96
C MET A 236 -1.51 2.69 -17.92
N THR A 237 -2.64 3.30 -18.28
CA THR A 237 -2.70 4.43 -19.21
C THR A 237 -1.93 5.62 -18.65
N GLU A 238 -2.15 5.96 -17.38
CA GLU A 238 -1.46 7.06 -16.70
C GLU A 238 0.04 6.80 -16.55
N MET A 239 0.44 5.54 -16.33
CA MET A 239 1.85 5.15 -16.24
C MET A 239 2.55 4.98 -17.61
N GLY A 240 1.81 5.11 -18.73
CA GLY A 240 2.35 4.81 -20.06
C GLY A 240 2.74 3.34 -20.26
N LEU A 241 2.17 2.42 -19.47
CA LEU A 241 2.41 0.99 -19.61
C LEU A 241 1.62 0.44 -20.79
N GLN A 242 2.33 -0.19 -21.73
CA GLN A 242 1.70 -0.83 -22.87
C GLN A 242 1.04 -2.14 -22.44
N GLN A 243 -0.21 -2.33 -22.88
CA GLN A 243 -1.00 -3.52 -22.57
C GLN A 243 -1.56 -4.15 -23.84
N ARG A 244 -1.65 -5.48 -23.83
CA ARG A 244 -2.34 -6.27 -24.84
C ARG A 244 -3.04 -7.42 -24.13
N PHE A 245 -4.24 -7.75 -24.62
CA PHE A 245 -4.99 -8.91 -24.17
C PHE A 245 -5.30 -8.90 -22.66
N LEU A 246 -5.88 -7.79 -22.15
CA LEU A 246 -6.50 -7.74 -20.81
C LEU A 246 -7.54 -8.86 -20.64
N HIS A 247 -7.81 -9.28 -19.41
CA HIS A 247 -8.59 -10.48 -19.12
C HIS A 247 -7.88 -11.78 -19.49
N ASN A 248 -6.56 -11.73 -19.50
CA ASN A 248 -5.69 -12.90 -19.48
C ASN A 248 -4.90 -12.82 -18.18
N GLY A 249 -5.12 -13.77 -17.27
CA GLY A 249 -4.63 -13.63 -15.89
C GLY A 249 -3.13 -13.37 -15.79
N VAL A 250 -2.28 -13.98 -16.64
CA VAL A 250 -0.82 -13.73 -16.56
C VAL A 250 -0.41 -12.39 -17.12
N ASN A 251 -1.08 -11.87 -18.16
CA ASN A 251 -0.83 -10.52 -18.65
C ASN A 251 -1.24 -9.48 -17.61
N ASP A 252 -2.39 -9.69 -16.97
CA ASP A 252 -2.94 -8.78 -15.96
C ASP A 252 -2.06 -8.79 -14.70
N ALA A 253 -1.61 -9.98 -14.25
CA ALA A 253 -0.61 -10.10 -13.20
C ALA A 253 0.72 -9.44 -13.58
N TYR A 254 1.18 -9.57 -14.82
CA TYR A 254 2.45 -9.00 -15.27
C TYR A 254 2.43 -7.47 -15.25
N ILE A 255 1.34 -6.87 -15.73
CA ILE A 255 1.25 -5.41 -15.77
C ILE A 255 0.94 -4.85 -14.38
N THR A 256 0.14 -5.54 -13.58
CA THR A 256 -0.07 -5.20 -12.17
C THR A 256 1.25 -5.22 -11.40
N LEU A 257 2.14 -6.17 -11.69
CA LEU A 257 3.47 -6.20 -11.11
C LEU A 257 4.30 -4.97 -11.50
N GLN A 258 4.33 -4.60 -12.78
CA GLN A 258 5.03 -3.40 -13.26
C GLN A 258 4.49 -2.14 -12.57
N ALA A 259 3.16 -2.02 -12.46
CA ALA A 259 2.53 -0.91 -11.76
C ALA A 259 2.97 -0.86 -10.28
N ALA A 260 3.02 -2.00 -9.58
CA ALA A 260 3.49 -2.04 -8.19
C ALA A 260 4.96 -1.67 -8.03
N VAL A 261 5.82 -2.06 -8.97
CA VAL A 261 7.23 -1.64 -8.96
C VAL A 261 7.33 -0.11 -9.09
N ASN A 262 6.58 0.49 -10.00
CA ASN A 262 6.53 1.96 -10.15
C ASN A 262 5.94 2.64 -8.91
N LEU A 263 4.84 2.11 -8.35
CA LEU A 263 4.18 2.65 -7.16
C LEU A 263 5.02 2.53 -5.88
N THR A 264 6.08 1.72 -5.91
CA THR A 264 7.05 1.59 -4.80
C THR A 264 8.39 2.23 -5.13
N ASP A 265 8.51 2.94 -6.25
CA ASP A 265 9.67 3.76 -6.59
C ASP A 265 9.48 5.19 -6.04
N PRO A 266 10.35 5.67 -5.13
CA PRO A 266 10.25 7.01 -4.60
C PRO A 266 10.23 8.11 -5.65
N VAL A 267 11.03 7.95 -6.72
CA VAL A 267 11.15 8.94 -7.80
C VAL A 267 9.84 9.01 -8.57
N PHE A 268 9.31 7.85 -8.98
CA PHE A 268 8.02 7.79 -9.67
C PHE A 268 6.90 8.43 -8.84
N ARG A 269 6.85 8.15 -7.53
CA ARG A 269 5.85 8.74 -6.63
C ARG A 269 6.01 10.26 -6.51
N GLU A 270 7.23 10.79 -6.55
CA GLU A 270 7.54 12.22 -6.54
C GLU A 270 7.05 12.89 -7.82
N ASP A 271 7.44 12.36 -8.97
CA ASP A 271 7.06 12.89 -10.28
C ASP A 271 5.54 12.91 -10.49
N ASN A 272 4.81 11.98 -9.86
CA ASN A 272 3.35 11.86 -9.99
C ASN A 272 2.57 12.48 -8.82
N SER A 273 3.22 13.29 -7.96
CA SER A 273 2.57 13.93 -6.80
C SER A 273 1.83 12.94 -5.88
N MET A 274 2.32 11.70 -5.80
CA MET A 274 1.76 10.65 -4.93
C MET A 274 2.28 10.74 -3.49
N TRP A 275 3.13 11.71 -3.21
CA TRP A 275 3.53 12.09 -1.86
C TRP A 275 2.62 13.18 -1.35
N ASP A 276 1.53 12.80 -0.69
CA ASP A 276 0.96 13.70 0.33
C ASP A 276 1.61 13.34 1.67
N TYR A 277 2.77 13.94 1.92
CA TYR A 277 3.51 13.78 3.18
C TYR A 277 2.65 14.21 4.38
N MET A 278 1.70 15.14 4.20
CA MET A 278 0.82 15.61 5.27
C MET A 278 -0.27 14.59 5.60
N ALA A 279 -0.82 13.89 4.59
CA ALA A 279 -1.68 12.74 4.82
C ALA A 279 -0.93 11.62 5.58
N LEU A 280 0.32 11.36 5.19
CA LEU A 280 1.17 10.33 5.81
C LEU A 280 1.54 10.67 7.26
N LEU A 281 1.81 11.95 7.56
CA LEU A 281 2.11 12.45 8.91
C LEU A 281 0.89 12.43 9.83
N ASN A 282 -0.28 12.85 9.35
CA ASN A 282 -1.52 12.78 10.13
C ASN A 282 -1.90 11.33 10.48
N HIS A 283 -1.47 10.37 9.67
CA HIS A 283 -1.61 8.94 9.93
C HIS A 283 -0.39 8.29 10.60
N HIS A 284 0.74 8.99 10.72
CA HIS A 284 1.93 8.50 11.43
C HIS A 284 1.65 8.42 12.94
N ASP A 285 0.99 9.42 13.51
CA ASP A 285 0.53 9.37 14.91
C ASP A 285 -0.52 8.27 15.13
N ALA A 286 -1.41 8.06 14.15
CA ALA A 286 -2.35 6.94 14.16
C ALA A 286 -1.64 5.58 14.03
N PHE A 287 -0.54 5.51 13.28
CA PHE A 287 0.30 4.32 13.14
C PHE A 287 1.07 4.02 14.43
N LEU A 288 1.67 5.02 15.07
CA LEU A 288 2.34 4.87 16.37
C LEU A 288 1.36 4.43 17.45
N LYS A 289 0.14 4.96 17.42
CA LYS A 289 -0.94 4.53 18.30
C LYS A 289 -1.40 3.10 18.00
N LEU A 290 -1.58 2.74 16.73
CA LEU A 290 -1.94 1.37 16.33
C LEU A 290 -0.85 0.36 16.67
N ASP A 291 0.44 0.73 16.54
CA ASP A 291 1.60 -0.05 16.98
C ASP A 291 1.54 -0.32 18.48
N GLN A 292 1.27 0.72 19.29
CA GLN A 292 1.08 0.59 20.73
C GLN A 292 -0.13 -0.29 21.07
N ASP A 293 -1.26 -0.09 20.40
CA ASP A 293 -2.50 -0.86 20.62
C ASP A 293 -2.34 -2.33 20.22
N LEU A 294 -1.62 -2.62 19.13
CA LEU A 294 -1.30 -3.99 18.70
C LEU A 294 -0.31 -4.67 19.65
N LYS A 295 0.72 -3.97 20.10
CA LYS A 295 1.65 -4.48 21.12
C LYS A 295 0.91 -4.77 22.44
N LEU A 296 -0.04 -3.92 22.81
CA LEU A 296 -0.91 -4.12 23.96
C LEU A 296 -1.86 -5.31 23.76
N TYR A 297 -2.49 -5.44 22.60
CA TYR A 297 -3.38 -6.55 22.25
C TYR A 297 -2.65 -7.90 22.25
N LEU A 298 -1.46 -7.96 21.62
CA LEU A 298 -0.65 -9.17 21.54
C LEU A 298 -0.05 -9.57 22.89
N SER A 299 0.22 -8.61 23.77
CA SER A 299 0.69 -8.89 25.14
C SER A 299 -0.42 -9.29 26.11
N THR A 300 -1.68 -8.93 25.82
CA THR A 300 -2.83 -9.19 26.71
C THR A 300 -3.67 -10.42 26.30
N ASN A 301 -3.60 -10.89 25.06
CA ASN A 301 -4.40 -12.03 24.59
C ASN A 301 -3.65 -13.37 24.56
N THR A 302 -3.65 -14.04 25.70
CA THR A 302 -3.57 -15.53 25.82
C THR A 302 -4.96 -16.18 25.97
N LEU A 303 -6.06 -15.45 25.73
CA LEU A 303 -7.42 -15.95 25.97
C LEU A 303 -8.32 -15.94 24.73
N LYS A 304 -9.11 -17.02 24.65
CA LYS A 304 -9.89 -17.53 23.52
C LYS A 304 -10.83 -16.51 22.86
N HIS A 305 -10.89 -16.58 21.53
CA HIS A 305 -11.73 -15.80 20.63
C HIS A 305 -13.24 -15.81 20.98
N ARG A 306 -13.85 -14.61 20.99
CA ARG A 306 -15.23 -14.39 20.53
C ARG A 306 -15.22 -13.35 19.42
N VAL A 307 -15.76 -13.74 18.27
CA VAL A 307 -15.83 -12.96 17.03
C VAL A 307 -16.94 -11.92 17.12
N TYR A 308 -16.63 -10.66 16.82
CA TYR A 308 -17.61 -9.61 16.55
C TYR A 308 -17.80 -9.51 15.04
N GLN A 309 -19.05 -9.44 14.56
CA GLN A 309 -19.38 -9.16 13.16
C GLN A 309 -20.12 -7.83 13.08
N PRO A 310 -19.60 -6.81 12.38
CA PRO A 310 -20.39 -5.61 12.10
C PRO A 310 -21.43 -5.91 11.01
N ARG A 311 -22.69 -5.54 11.26
CA ARG A 311 -23.76 -5.56 10.24
C ARG A 311 -23.74 -4.25 9.46
N PHE A 312 -23.38 -4.32 8.18
CA PHE A 312 -23.65 -3.23 7.24
C PHE A 312 -25.07 -3.38 6.69
N ASN A 313 -25.94 -2.40 6.96
CA ASN A 313 -27.27 -2.36 6.35
C ASN A 313 -27.17 -1.87 4.89
N LYS A 314 -27.88 -2.58 4.00
CA LYS A 314 -27.98 -2.30 2.58
C LYS A 314 -28.85 -1.05 2.37
N LEU A 315 -28.29 0.07 1.88
CA LEU A 315 -29.11 1.20 1.44
C LEU A 315 -29.69 0.92 0.05
N GLU A 316 -30.99 1.17 -0.11
CA GLU A 316 -31.71 0.98 -1.38
C GLU A 316 -31.32 2.03 -2.44
N ARG A 317 -31.30 1.60 -3.71
CA ARG A 317 -31.10 2.45 -4.89
C ARG A 317 -32.25 3.45 -5.03
N SER A 318 -31.96 4.74 -5.11
CA SER A 318 -32.95 5.72 -5.61
C SER A 318 -33.12 5.57 -7.13
N LYS A 319 -34.37 5.67 -7.59
CA LYS A 319 -34.80 5.42 -8.99
C LYS A 319 -34.45 6.55 -9.99
N ARG A 320 -33.56 7.49 -9.67
CA ARG A 320 -33.25 8.62 -10.56
C ARG A 320 -31.76 8.91 -10.64
N GLY A 321 -31.09 8.24 -11.57
CA GLY A 321 -30.22 8.85 -12.60
C GLY A 321 -29.03 9.76 -12.27
N SER A 322 -28.75 10.15 -11.02
CA SER A 322 -27.58 11.00 -10.71
C SER A 322 -26.91 10.56 -9.41
N ARG A 323 -25.59 10.35 -9.46
CA ARG A 323 -24.77 10.04 -8.28
C ARG A 323 -24.27 11.34 -7.67
N GLU A 324 -24.80 11.70 -6.51
CA GLU A 324 -24.14 12.59 -5.55
C GLU A 324 -24.05 11.85 -4.22
N TYR A 325 -22.89 11.91 -3.57
CA TYR A 325 -22.63 11.28 -2.27
C TYR A 325 -22.28 12.37 -1.27
N TYR A 326 -23.01 12.42 -0.15
CA TYR A 326 -22.68 13.24 1.01
C TYR A 326 -22.31 12.33 2.19
N LEU A 327 -21.32 12.75 2.99
CA LEU A 327 -20.98 12.14 4.27
C LEU A 327 -22.12 12.40 5.27
N ASN A 328 -22.73 11.34 5.79
CA ASN A 328 -23.56 11.44 7.00
C ASN A 328 -22.66 11.36 8.24
N SER A 329 -22.93 12.23 9.22
CA SER A 329 -22.32 12.26 10.55
C SER A 329 -22.33 10.86 11.21
N PRO A 330 -21.26 10.50 11.98
CA PRO A 330 -21.24 9.23 12.70
C PRO A 330 -22.34 9.12 13.76
N ASP A 331 -22.79 7.89 13.96
CA ASP A 331 -23.80 7.44 14.92
C ASP A 331 -23.36 7.74 16.38
N PRO A 332 -24.15 8.50 17.17
CA PRO A 332 -23.78 8.92 18.53
C PRO A 332 -23.48 7.75 19.49
N ILE A 333 -24.06 6.57 19.26
CA ILE A 333 -23.94 5.42 20.16
C ILE A 333 -22.59 4.70 20.00
N ALA A 334 -21.91 4.88 18.85
CA ALA A 334 -20.56 4.37 18.62
C ALA A 334 -19.48 5.24 19.29
N SER A 335 -19.75 6.55 19.45
CA SER A 335 -18.84 7.51 20.12
C SER A 335 -18.70 7.22 21.61
N GLU A 336 -19.82 6.93 22.29
CA GLU A 336 -19.88 6.80 23.75
C GLU A 336 -19.16 5.54 24.26
N LYS A 337 -19.08 4.47 23.45
CA LYS A 337 -18.39 3.21 23.80
C LYS A 337 -16.90 3.22 23.51
N VAL A 338 -16.46 4.04 22.56
CA VAL A 338 -15.02 4.28 22.28
C VAL A 338 -14.44 5.21 23.34
N GLU A 339 -15.19 6.24 23.78
CA GLU A 339 -14.79 7.09 24.92
C GLU A 339 -14.60 6.30 26.22
N MET A 340 -15.49 5.34 26.50
CA MET A 340 -15.43 4.57 27.74
C MET A 340 -14.28 3.54 27.78
N PHE A 341 -13.78 3.11 26.61
CA PHE A 341 -12.59 2.25 26.50
C PHE A 341 -11.30 3.07 26.62
N CYS A 342 -11.26 4.29 26.05
CA CYS A 342 -10.16 5.21 26.24
C CYS A 342 -10.00 5.63 27.71
N PHE A 343 -11.08 5.90 28.44
CA PHE A 343 -11.02 6.38 29.83
C PHE A 343 -10.35 5.41 30.82
N LYS A 344 -10.45 4.08 30.62
CA LYS A 344 -9.84 3.09 31.53
C LYS A 344 -8.36 2.84 31.27
N VAL A 345 -7.88 3.15 30.07
CA VAL A 345 -6.45 3.01 29.72
C VAL A 345 -5.65 4.21 30.23
N PHE A 346 -6.27 5.39 30.35
CA PHE A 346 -5.59 6.62 30.79
C PHE A 346 -5.41 6.76 32.32
N GLU A 347 -6.10 5.99 33.15
CA GLU A 347 -5.88 6.00 34.61
C GLU A 347 -4.55 5.34 35.04
N HIS A 348 -3.90 4.58 34.16
CA HIS A 348 -2.74 3.75 34.51
C HIS A 348 -1.37 4.37 34.17
N ILE A 349 -1.33 5.50 33.47
CA ILE A 349 -0.08 6.14 33.06
C ILE A 349 0.07 7.44 33.85
N GLY A 350 0.67 7.32 35.03
CA GLY A 350 1.04 8.45 35.87
C GLY A 350 2.13 9.30 35.21
N SER A 351 1.75 10.45 34.66
CA SER A 351 2.67 11.58 34.51
C SER A 351 1.90 12.85 34.89
N ASP A 352 2.31 13.48 35.99
CA ASP A 352 1.64 14.66 36.53
C ASP A 352 1.67 15.86 35.57
N LYS A 353 2.68 15.89 34.68
CA LYS A 353 2.84 16.90 33.62
C LYS A 353 1.70 16.85 32.58
N PHE A 354 1.25 15.65 32.21
CA PHE A 354 0.13 15.49 31.27
C PHE A 354 -1.21 15.87 31.92
N ARG A 355 -1.33 15.70 33.25
CA ARG A 355 -2.52 16.09 34.01
C ARG A 355 -2.68 17.62 34.06
N GLU A 356 -1.58 18.36 34.23
CA GLU A 356 -1.59 19.83 34.16
C GLU A 356 -1.95 20.35 32.76
N GLU A 357 -1.36 19.77 31.71
CA GLU A 357 -1.65 20.15 30.31
C GLU A 357 -3.11 19.85 29.91
N LEU A 358 -3.69 18.75 30.41
CA LEU A 358 -5.08 18.38 30.17
C LEU A 358 -6.07 19.26 30.96
N GLU A 359 -5.74 19.65 32.20
CA GLU A 359 -6.56 20.60 32.97
C GLU A 359 -6.47 22.02 32.39
N ASP A 360 -5.35 22.40 31.77
CA ASP A 360 -5.23 23.65 31.00
C ASP A 360 -6.06 23.60 29.70
N PHE A 361 -6.11 22.44 29.03
CA PHE A 361 -6.92 22.21 27.84
C PHE A 361 -8.44 22.24 28.15
N LYS A 362 -8.88 21.65 29.26
CA LYS A 362 -10.29 21.66 29.69
C LYS A 362 -10.81 23.03 30.11
N LYS A 363 -9.92 23.95 30.52
CA LYS A 363 -10.28 25.33 30.89
C LYS A 363 -10.50 26.24 29.69
N LYS A 364 -10.13 25.81 28.47
CA LYS A 364 -10.40 26.55 27.23
C LYS A 364 -11.79 26.21 26.73
N SER A 365 -12.65 27.22 26.58
CA SER A 365 -13.99 27.02 26.06
C SER A 365 -13.95 26.78 24.54
N LEU A 366 -14.76 25.83 24.04
CA LEU A 366 -14.83 25.47 22.62
C LEU A 366 -14.98 26.65 21.62
N PRO A 367 -15.59 27.81 21.96
CA PRO A 367 -15.63 28.97 21.06
C PRO A 367 -14.28 29.62 20.75
N ASP A 368 -13.26 29.46 21.60
CA ASP A 368 -11.96 30.16 21.45
C ASP A 368 -11.04 29.53 20.39
N LEU A 369 -11.37 28.33 19.90
CA LEU A 369 -10.57 27.59 18.92
C LEU A 369 -10.95 27.86 17.46
N PHE A 370 -12.06 28.58 17.20
CA PHE A 370 -12.62 28.74 15.85
C PHE A 370 -12.95 30.19 15.43
N GLU A 371 -12.35 31.21 16.03
CA GLU A 371 -12.38 32.57 15.48
C GLU A 371 -11.01 32.99 14.92
N THR A 372 -10.74 32.62 13.66
CA THR A 372 -9.93 33.47 12.78
C THR A 372 -10.85 33.97 11.67
N LYS A 373 -11.27 35.23 11.81
CA LYS A 373 -12.12 35.95 10.88
C LYS A 373 -11.51 35.97 9.47
N LEU A 374 -12.20 35.34 8.52
CA LEU A 374 -12.23 35.80 7.14
C LEU A 374 -12.80 37.23 7.15
N THR A 375 -11.99 38.20 6.75
CA THR A 375 -12.51 39.52 6.32
C THR A 375 -12.45 39.56 4.81
N THR A 376 -13.55 40.08 4.25
CA THR A 376 -13.96 40.18 2.85
C THR A 376 -12.96 40.75 1.88
#